data_AF-A0A640P7W1-F1
#
_entry.id   AF-A0A640P7W1-F1
#
_cell.length_a   1.000
_cell.length_b   1.000
_cell.length_c   1.000
_cell.angle_alpha   90.00
_cell.angle_beta   90.00
_cell.angle_gamma   90.00
#
_symmetry.space_group_name_H-M   'P 1'
#
loop_
_entity.id
_entity.type
_entity.pdbx_description
1 polymer ?
#
loop_
_entity_poly.entity_id
_entity_poly.type
_entity_poly.pdbx_seq_one_letter_code
_entity_poly.pdbx_strand_id
1 'polypeptide(L)'
;MRKFNELLILLAACATFMDFFYIPFNSKNGPLSPFIVPTLLCVLLLVAFLTSKKDIRLAFSKIIMGYCLYTAAFVGFMAPIFTLVIWAFSDNVDFSTGLSSFGYAAIIQVISGFAFALAGFISFKQWERLLART
;
A
#
# COMPACT_ATOMS: atom_id res chain seq x y z
N MET A 1 11.61 19.21 -2.90
CA MET A 1 10.29 18.81 -2.38
C MET A 1 9.69 17.59 -3.08
N ARG A 2 9.77 17.46 -4.41
CA ARG A 2 9.28 16.25 -5.12
C ARG A 2 9.84 14.92 -4.55
N LYS A 3 11.16 14.82 -4.38
CA LYS A 3 11.83 13.64 -3.79
C LYS A 3 11.42 13.35 -2.34
N PHE A 4 11.12 14.38 -1.55
CA PHE A 4 10.70 14.24 -0.15
C PHE A 4 9.28 13.68 -0.05
N ASN A 5 8.37 14.16 -0.90
CA ASN A 5 7.01 13.64 -0.96
C ASN A 5 6.98 12.20 -1.49
N GLU A 6 7.78 11.89 -2.51
CA GLU A 6 7.95 10.51 -3.02
C GLU A 6 8.48 9.57 -1.92
N LEU A 7 9.46 10.01 -1.12
CA LEU A 7 10.01 9.23 -0.01
C LEU A 7 8.98 8.96 1.10
N LEU A 8 8.18 9.96 1.50
CA LEU A 8 7.13 9.77 2.50
C LEU A 8 6.01 8.83 2.00
N ILE A 9 5.64 8.93 0.72
CA ILE A 9 4.66 8.02 0.09
C ILE A 9 5.20 6.59 0.10
N LEU A 10 6.49 6.42 -0.24
CA LEU A 10 7.16 5.12 -0.20
C LEU A 10 7.19 4.55 1.21
N LEU A 11 7.54 5.34 2.23
CA LEU A 11 7.54 4.92 3.63
C LEU A 11 6.14 4.49 4.10
N ALA A 12 5.09 5.22 3.72
CA ALA A 12 3.72 4.84 4.02
C ALA A 12 3.36 3.50 3.36
N ALA A 13 3.72 3.30 2.09
CA ALA A 13 3.48 2.05 1.38
C ALA A 13 4.28 0.88 1.97
N CYS A 14 5.51 1.12 2.45
CA CYS A 14 6.31 0.11 3.17
C CYS A 14 5.68 -0.26 4.53
N ALA A 15 5.12 0.70 5.27
CA ALA A 15 4.41 0.39 6.51
C ALA A 15 3.17 -0.49 6.24
N THR A 16 2.40 -0.18 5.18
CA THR A 16 1.28 -1.02 4.74
C THR A 16 1.75 -2.41 4.29
N PHE A 17 2.86 -2.49 3.57
CA PHE A 17 3.46 -3.78 3.17
C PHE A 17 3.78 -4.66 4.36
N MET A 18 4.41 -4.11 5.41
CA MET A 18 4.78 -4.86 6.60
C MET A 18 3.54 -5.47 7.27
N ASP A 19 2.45 -4.74 7.38
CA ASP A 19 1.20 -5.25 7.94
C ASP A 19 0.65 -6.45 7.15
N PHE A 20 0.64 -6.34 5.83
CA PHE A 20 0.18 -7.42 4.96
C PHE A 20 1.13 -8.63 4.98
N PHE A 21 2.43 -8.38 5.10
CA PHE A 21 3.43 -9.43 5.19
C PHE A 21 3.36 -10.20 6.51
N TYR A 22 2.90 -9.58 7.61
CA TYR A 22 2.77 -10.23 8.90
C TYR A 22 1.47 -11.04 9.10
N ILE A 23 0.50 -10.97 8.17
CA ILE A 23 -0.75 -11.74 8.21
C ILE A 23 -0.57 -13.24 8.53
N PRO A 24 0.33 -13.99 7.88
CA PRO A 24 0.45 -15.44 8.12
C PRO A 24 1.09 -15.79 9.47
N PHE A 25 1.69 -14.83 10.18
CA PHE A 25 2.47 -15.09 11.40
C PHE A 25 1.69 -14.95 12.72
N ASN A 26 0.36 -14.77 12.68
CA ASN A 26 -0.51 -14.69 13.86
C ASN A 26 0.11 -13.86 15.02
N SER A 27 0.54 -12.65 14.68
CA SER A 27 1.14 -11.72 15.63
C SER A 27 0.14 -11.34 16.73
N LYS A 28 0.56 -11.43 18.00
CA LYS A 28 -0.21 -10.89 19.15
C LYS A 28 -0.31 -9.36 19.12
N ASN A 29 0.58 -8.70 18.38
CA ASN A 29 0.57 -7.26 18.18
C ASN A 29 -0.26 -6.95 16.93
N GLY A 30 -1.27 -6.10 17.07
CA GLY A 30 -2.14 -5.69 15.96
C GLY A 30 -1.39 -4.95 14.84
N PRO A 31 -2.07 -4.67 13.71
CA PRO A 31 -1.47 -4.01 12.55
C PRO A 31 -0.87 -2.63 12.94
N LEU A 32 0.30 -2.29 12.38
CA LEU A 32 1.02 -1.03 12.62
C LEU A 32 0.48 0.12 11.74
N SER A 33 -0.05 -0.19 10.56
CA SER A 33 -0.58 0.77 9.59
C SER A 33 -1.74 1.65 10.05
N PRO A 34 -2.68 1.24 10.93
CA PRO A 34 -3.84 2.07 11.29
C PRO A 34 -3.46 3.39 11.95
N PHE A 35 -2.29 3.46 12.60
CA PHE A 35 -1.81 4.66 13.28
C PHE A 35 -0.71 5.38 12.49
N ILE A 36 0.14 4.64 11.78
CA ILE A 36 1.31 5.20 11.09
C ILE A 36 0.92 5.76 9.72
N VAL A 37 0.10 5.03 8.95
CA VAL A 37 -0.23 5.39 7.56
C VAL A 37 -1.11 6.64 7.48
N PRO A 38 -2.21 6.79 8.26
CA PRO A 38 -3.00 8.01 8.25
C PRO A 38 -2.18 9.23 8.68
N THR A 39 -1.32 9.08 9.69
CA THR A 39 -0.44 10.16 10.16
C THR A 39 0.53 10.61 9.06
N LEU A 40 1.19 9.67 8.38
CA LEU A 40 2.11 9.98 7.26
C LEU A 40 1.38 10.66 6.10
N LEU A 41 0.18 10.18 5.74
CA LEU A 41 -0.63 10.78 4.67
C LEU A 41 -1.14 12.18 5.04
N CYS A 42 -1.51 12.41 6.31
CA CYS A 42 -1.88 13.73 6.82
C CYS A 42 -0.70 14.71 6.79
N VAL A 43 0.50 14.28 7.19
CA VAL A 43 1.72 15.10 7.10
C VAL A 43 2.02 15.46 5.63
N LEU A 44 1.89 14.50 4.71
CA LEU A 44 2.05 14.74 3.26
C LEU A 44 1.03 15.76 2.73
N LEU A 45 -0.23 15.66 3.14
CA LEU A 45 -1.29 16.59 2.79
C LEU A 45 -1.03 17.99 3.33
N LEU A 46 -0.61 18.10 4.59
CA LEU A 46 -0.24 19.38 5.22
C LEU A 46 0.94 20.02 4.50
N VAL A 47 2.00 19.25 4.23
CA VAL A 47 3.16 19.75 3.48
C VAL A 47 2.74 20.21 2.08
N ALA A 48 1.92 19.43 1.39
CA ALA A 48 1.41 19.79 0.07
C ALA A 48 0.51 21.05 0.11
N PHE A 49 -0.33 21.19 1.13
CA PHE A 49 -1.16 22.38 1.35
C PHE A 49 -0.31 23.63 1.59
N LEU A 50 0.71 23.53 2.44
CA LEU A 50 1.57 24.65 2.80
C LEU A 50 2.51 25.10 1.66
N THR A 51 2.80 24.22 0.71
CA THR A 51 3.80 24.48 -0.35
C THR A 51 3.24 24.63 -1.76
N SER A 52 1.99 24.23 -2.00
CA SER A 52 1.37 24.29 -3.32
C SER A 52 0.64 25.61 -3.54
N LYS A 53 0.98 26.32 -4.63
CA LYS A 53 0.14 27.40 -5.20
C LYS A 53 -1.00 26.85 -6.08
N LYS A 54 -1.01 25.55 -6.36
CA LYS A 54 -2.02 24.85 -7.17
C LYS A 54 -3.14 24.28 -6.30
N ASP A 55 -4.31 24.06 -6.90
CA ASP A 55 -5.49 23.49 -6.27
C ASP A 55 -5.17 22.23 -5.45
N ILE A 56 -5.58 22.24 -4.18
CA ILE A 56 -5.34 21.20 -3.18
C ILE A 56 -5.90 19.86 -3.65
N ARG A 57 -7.01 19.88 -4.40
CA ARG A 57 -7.62 18.66 -4.96
C ARG A 57 -6.67 17.92 -5.89
N LEU A 58 -5.88 18.66 -6.68
CA LEU A 58 -4.92 18.08 -7.61
C LEU A 58 -3.74 17.44 -6.86
N ALA A 59 -3.27 18.07 -5.78
CA ALA A 59 -2.22 17.53 -4.93
C ALA A 59 -2.68 16.26 -4.20
N PHE A 60 -3.91 16.26 -3.67
CA PHE A 60 -4.51 15.12 -2.99
C PHE A 60 -4.65 13.89 -3.91
N SER A 61 -5.25 14.05 -5.10
CA SER A 61 -5.39 12.95 -6.06
C SER A 61 -4.02 12.38 -6.48
N LYS A 62 -2.99 13.24 -6.60
CA LYS A 62 -1.63 12.79 -6.92
C LYS A 62 -1.00 11.98 -5.78
N ILE A 63 -1.17 12.40 -4.53
CA ILE A 63 -0.64 11.69 -3.35
C ILE A 63 -1.31 10.32 -3.22
N ILE A 64 -2.64 10.25 -3.31
CA ILE A 64 -3.38 8.98 -3.25
C ILE A 64 -2.95 8.05 -4.37
N MET A 65 -2.89 8.56 -5.61
CA MET A 65 -2.45 7.77 -6.75
C MET A 65 -1.06 7.17 -6.51
N GLY A 66 -0.09 7.96 -6.05
CA GLY A 66 1.25 7.49 -5.73
C GLY A 66 1.23 6.40 -4.66
N TYR A 67 0.57 6.67 -3.53
CA TYR A 67 0.45 5.71 -2.43
C TYR A 67 -0.18 4.39 -2.88
N CYS A 68 -1.30 4.45 -3.59
CA CYS A 68 -2.01 3.29 -4.10
C CYS A 68 -1.15 2.47 -5.07
N LEU A 69 -0.37 3.11 -5.94
CA LEU A 69 0.44 2.42 -6.94
C LEU A 69 1.64 1.70 -6.30
N TYR A 70 2.34 2.34 -5.36
CA TYR A 70 3.39 1.68 -4.58
C TYR A 70 2.83 0.56 -3.70
N THR A 71 1.68 0.79 -3.06
CA THR A 71 1.06 -0.23 -2.21
C THR A 71 0.54 -1.41 -3.03
N ALA A 72 0.01 -1.19 -4.23
CA ALA A 72 -0.37 -2.26 -5.14
C ALA A 72 0.84 -3.13 -5.54
N ALA A 73 1.99 -2.51 -5.82
CA ALA A 73 3.22 -3.25 -6.12
C ALA A 73 3.74 -4.03 -4.90
N PHE A 74 3.80 -3.39 -3.73
CA PHE A 74 4.33 -4.05 -2.54
C PHE A 74 3.37 -5.12 -2.00
N VAL A 75 2.10 -4.79 -1.78
CA VAL A 75 1.11 -5.70 -1.19
C VAL A 75 0.60 -6.71 -2.22
N GLY A 76 0.30 -6.27 -3.44
CA GLY A 76 -0.30 -7.13 -4.46
C GLY A 76 0.66 -8.08 -5.16
N PHE A 77 1.96 -7.73 -5.19
CA PHE A 77 2.96 -8.51 -5.91
C PHE A 77 4.09 -8.99 -5.01
N MET A 78 4.79 -8.10 -4.29
CA MET A 78 5.93 -8.52 -3.47
C MET A 78 5.53 -9.35 -2.24
N ALA A 79 4.49 -8.96 -1.51
CA ALA A 79 4.05 -9.66 -0.29
C ALA A 79 3.65 -11.13 -0.54
N PRO A 80 2.84 -11.46 -1.58
CA PRO A 80 2.50 -12.86 -1.84
C PRO A 80 3.70 -13.66 -2.31
N ILE A 81 4.63 -13.06 -3.07
CA ILE A 81 5.88 -13.73 -3.47
C ILE A 81 6.70 -14.08 -2.22
N PHE A 82 6.94 -13.13 -1.32
CA PHE A 82 7.70 -13.43 -0.10
C PHE A 82 6.98 -14.43 0.81
N THR A 83 5.66 -14.33 0.91
CA THR A 83 4.84 -15.27 1.69
C THR A 83 4.97 -16.70 1.17
N LEU A 84 4.93 -16.88 -0.16
CA LEU A 84 5.11 -18.18 -0.81
C LEU A 84 6.55 -18.69 -0.70
N VAL A 85 7.54 -17.81 -0.81
CA VAL A 85 8.96 -18.16 -0.60
C VAL A 85 9.17 -18.66 0.82
N ILE A 86 8.66 -17.95 1.84
CA ILE A 86 8.80 -18.37 3.24
C ILE A 86 8.10 -19.69 3.49
N TRP A 87 6.91 -19.88 2.91
CA TRP A 87 6.22 -21.16 2.99
C TRP A 87 7.05 -22.30 2.38
N ALA A 88 7.64 -22.09 1.20
CA ALA A 88 8.47 -23.08 0.51
C ALA A 88 9.75 -23.45 1.27
N PHE A 89 10.29 -22.56 2.09
CA PHE A 89 11.47 -22.80 2.94
C PHE A 89 11.12 -23.11 4.40
N SER A 90 9.84 -23.22 4.76
CA SER A 90 9.44 -23.59 6.13
C SER A 90 9.59 -25.09 6.33
N ASP A 91 10.19 -25.51 7.45
CA ASP A 91 10.43 -26.94 7.76
C ASP A 91 9.13 -27.76 7.92
N ASN A 92 7.97 -27.09 8.00
CA ASN A 92 6.64 -27.67 8.14
C ASN A 92 5.77 -27.37 6.91
N VAL A 93 6.19 -27.78 5.71
CA VAL A 93 5.35 -27.69 4.51
C VAL A 93 4.20 -28.69 4.62
N ASP A 94 3.16 -28.32 5.37
CA ASP A 94 1.93 -29.10 5.51
C ASP A 94 1.10 -28.99 4.22
N PHE A 95 1.30 -29.95 3.31
CA PHE A 95 0.46 -30.14 2.13
C PHE A 95 -0.90 -30.79 2.45
N SER A 96 -1.15 -31.15 3.72
CA SER A 96 -2.34 -31.91 4.15
C SER A 96 -3.59 -31.06 4.36
N THR A 97 -3.44 -29.76 4.64
CA THR A 97 -4.54 -28.78 4.66
C THR A 97 -4.58 -28.03 3.35
N GLY A 98 -5.65 -28.18 2.56
CA GLY A 98 -5.79 -27.66 1.18
C GLY A 98 -5.60 -26.14 0.99
N LEU A 99 -5.47 -25.35 2.06
CA LEU A 99 -4.95 -23.99 2.02
C LEU A 99 -4.26 -23.68 3.37
N SER A 100 -2.92 -23.67 3.39
CA SER A 100 -2.16 -23.27 4.59
C SER A 100 -2.44 -21.81 4.97
N SER A 101 -2.15 -21.39 6.20
CA SER A 101 -2.26 -19.97 6.61
C SER A 101 -1.50 -19.02 5.67
N PHE A 102 -0.42 -19.50 5.05
CA PHE A 102 0.33 -18.80 4.01
C PHE A 102 -0.46 -18.66 2.70
N GLY A 103 -1.21 -19.68 2.30
CA GLY A 103 -2.10 -19.63 1.14
C GLY A 103 -3.23 -18.61 1.30
N TYR A 104 -3.88 -18.58 2.48
CA TYR A 104 -4.88 -17.55 2.78
C TYR A 104 -4.28 -16.13 2.79
N ALA A 105 -3.10 -15.97 3.40
CA ALA A 105 -2.41 -14.69 3.43
C ALA A 105 -2.07 -14.20 2.01
N ALA A 106 -1.55 -15.07 1.15
CA ALA A 106 -1.23 -14.72 -0.24
C ALA A 106 -2.47 -14.27 -1.03
N ILE A 107 -3.62 -14.94 -0.86
CA ILE A 107 -4.87 -14.52 -1.51
C ILE A 107 -5.32 -13.14 -1.02
N ILE A 108 -5.30 -12.90 0.30
CA ILE A 108 -5.68 -11.61 0.89
C ILE A 108 -4.78 -10.48 0.36
N GLN A 109 -3.48 -10.73 0.28
CA GLN A 109 -2.50 -9.78 -0.24
C GLN A 109 -2.75 -9.45 -1.72
N VAL A 110 -3.02 -10.45 -2.56
CA VAL A 110 -3.35 -10.24 -3.99
C VAL A 110 -4.64 -9.44 -4.15
N ILE A 111 -5.72 -9.82 -3.47
CA ILE A 111 -7.01 -9.11 -3.52
C ILE A 111 -6.85 -7.65 -3.08
N SER A 112 -6.10 -7.44 -1.99
CA SER A 112 -5.83 -6.10 -1.47
C SER A 112 -5.00 -5.27 -2.46
N GLY A 113 -4.02 -5.90 -3.13
CA GLY A 113 -3.28 -5.30 -4.23
C GLY A 113 -4.16 -4.81 -5.37
N PHE A 114 -5.14 -5.62 -5.79
CA PHE A 114 -6.13 -5.21 -6.80
C PHE A 114 -6.99 -4.04 -6.33
N ALA A 115 -7.43 -4.03 -5.08
CA ALA A 115 -8.19 -2.92 -4.51
C ALA A 115 -7.36 -1.61 -4.52
N PHE A 116 -6.08 -1.68 -4.14
CA PHE A 116 -5.17 -0.55 -4.23
C PHE A 116 -4.96 -0.10 -5.68
N ALA A 117 -4.80 -1.02 -6.63
CA ALA A 117 -4.65 -0.69 -8.04
C ALA A 117 -5.89 0.04 -8.59
N LEU A 118 -7.10 -0.43 -8.25
CA LEU A 118 -8.37 0.22 -8.63
C LEU A 118 -8.48 1.62 -8.03
N ALA A 119 -8.20 1.78 -6.73
CA ALA A 119 -8.21 3.08 -6.07
C ALA A 119 -7.18 4.05 -6.69
N GLY A 120 -6.00 3.55 -7.04
CA GLY A 120 -4.96 4.29 -7.75
C GLY A 120 -5.42 4.73 -9.15
N PHE A 121 -6.10 3.85 -9.89
CA PHE A 121 -6.64 4.16 -11.21
C PHE A 121 -7.75 5.22 -11.17
N ILE A 122 -8.67 5.13 -10.21
CA ILE A 122 -9.72 6.14 -10.00
C ILE A 122 -9.08 7.49 -9.68
N SER A 123 -8.08 7.50 -8.80
CA SER A 123 -7.35 8.71 -8.42
C SER A 123 -6.57 9.32 -9.58
N PHE A 124 -5.98 8.49 -10.45
CA PHE A 124 -5.34 8.92 -11.69
C PHE A 124 -6.36 9.59 -12.63
N LYS A 125 -7.52 8.96 -12.85
CA LYS A 125 -8.59 9.54 -13.70
C LYS A 125 -9.10 10.87 -13.15
N GLN A 126 -9.20 11.00 -11.83
CA GLN A 126 -9.58 12.26 -11.20
C GLN A 126 -8.50 13.33 -11.35
N TRP A 127 -7.23 12.96 -11.19
CA TRP A 127 -6.09 13.85 -11.39
C TRP A 127 -6.02 14.35 -12.85
N GLU A 128 -6.19 13.48 -13.83
CA GLU A 128 -6.22 13.81 -15.26
C GLU A 128 -7.34 14.82 -15.59
N ARG A 129 -8.55 14.60 -15.06
CA ARG A 129 -9.69 15.53 -15.22
C ARG A 129 -9.44 16.89 -14.59
N LEU A 130 -8.80 16.94 -13.42
CA LEU A 130 -8.49 18.20 -12.73
C LEU A 130 -7.39 18.98 -13.45
N LEU A 131 -6.38 18.28 -13.98
CA LEU A 131 -5.31 18.89 -14.76
C LEU A 131 -5.84 19.52 -16.05
N ALA A 132 -6.81 18.90 -16.72
CA ALA A 132 -7.43 19.43 -17.94
C ALA A 132 -8.29 20.69 -17.71
N ARG A 133 -8.61 21.02 -16.45
CA ARG A 133 -9.44 22.19 -16.07
C ARG A 133 -8.62 23.38 -15.57
N THR A 134 -7.33 23.21 -15.34
CA THR A 134 -6.39 24.23 -14.84
C THR A 134 -5.43 24.68 -15.92
#